data_AF-A0A538HL25-F1
#
_entry.id   AF-A0A538HL25-F1
#
_cell.length_a   1.000
_cell.length_b   1.000
_cell.length_c   1.000
_cell.angle_alpha   90.00
_cell.angle_beta   90.00
_cell.angle_gamma   90.00
#
_symmetry.space_group_name_H-M   'P 1'
#
loop_
_entity.id
_entity.type
_entity.pdbx_description
1 polymer ?
#
loop_
_entity_poly.entity_id
_entity_poly.type
_entity_poly.pdbx_seq_one_letter_code
_entity_poly.pdbx_strand_id
1 'polypeptide(L)' 'MSTSPDTVHRADDQIVTLLSQWLARHVSDEELRRRVEAIGTDELSPAQAEAVGELLADLGTDRGQNEMLVRETLEALALG' A
#
# COMPACT_ATOMS: atom_id res chain seq x y z
N MET A 1 -6.54 -31.47 -7.74
CA MET A 1 -7.72 -30.71 -7.31
C MET A 1 -7.26 -29.65 -6.34
N SER A 2 -7.56 -28.39 -6.68
CA SER A 2 -7.53 -27.17 -5.87
C SER A 2 -6.25 -26.79 -5.11
N THR A 3 -5.38 -26.03 -5.78
CA THR A 3 -4.61 -24.96 -5.13
C THR A 3 -5.35 -23.66 -5.44
N SER A 4 -6.13 -23.15 -4.50
CA SER A 4 -6.62 -21.78 -4.59
C SER A 4 -6.41 -21.09 -3.24
N PRO A 5 -5.25 -20.44 -3.07
CA PRO A 5 -5.09 -19.35 -2.13
C PRO A 5 -4.74 -18.04 -2.86
N ASP A 6 -5.32 -17.75 -4.03
CA ASP A 6 -4.92 -16.60 -4.88
C ASP A 6 -5.85 -15.37 -4.76
N THR A 7 -6.47 -15.17 -3.59
CA THR A 7 -7.25 -13.95 -3.32
C THR A 7 -6.62 -13.08 -2.25
N VAL A 8 -6.11 -13.64 -1.15
CA VAL A 8 -5.53 -12.86 -0.04
C VAL A 8 -4.29 -12.06 -0.47
N HIS A 9 -3.53 -12.57 -1.45
CA HIS A 9 -2.34 -11.92 -2.01
C HIS A 9 -2.63 -10.92 -3.15
N ARG A 10 -3.89 -10.54 -3.41
CA ARG A 10 -4.18 -9.59 -4.50
C ARG A 10 -4.08 -8.14 -4.06
N ALA A 11 -4.59 -7.79 -2.89
CA ALA A 11 -4.67 -6.40 -2.46
C ALA A 11 -3.28 -5.86 -2.06
N ASP A 12 -2.54 -6.62 -1.26
CA ASP A 12 -1.15 -6.35 -0.87
C ASP A 12 -0.23 -6.22 -2.10
N ASP A 13 -0.23 -7.16 -3.05
CA ASP A 13 0.61 -7.09 -4.25
C ASP A 13 0.32 -5.85 -5.10
N GLN A 14 -0.96 -5.48 -5.24
CA GLN A 14 -1.38 -4.29 -5.96
C GLN A 14 -0.94 -3.02 -5.25
N ILE A 15 -1.06 -2.97 -3.92
CA ILE A 15 -0.61 -1.84 -3.10
C ILE A 15 0.91 -1.72 -3.16
N VAL A 16 1.66 -2.82 -3.00
CA VAL A 16 3.13 -2.86 -3.14
C VAL A 16 3.58 -2.29 -4.49
N THR A 17 2.93 -2.73 -5.58
CA THR A 17 3.22 -2.25 -6.93
C THR A 17 2.97 -0.74 -7.04
N LEU A 18 1.85 -0.26 -6.50
CA LEU A 18 1.46 1.15 -6.55
C LEU A 18 2.41 2.05 -5.74
N LEU A 19 2.78 1.60 -4.53
CA LEU A 19 3.75 2.28 -3.66
C LEU A 19 5.13 2.38 -4.33
N SER A 20 5.56 1.29 -4.99
CA SER A 20 6.80 1.28 -5.77
C SER A 20 6.78 2.28 -6.93
N GLN A 21 5.65 2.38 -7.65
CA GLN A 21 5.46 3.35 -8.73
C GLN A 21 5.48 4.80 -8.21
N TRP A 22 4.93 5.05 -7.02
CA TRP A 22 4.97 6.38 -6.40
C TRP A 22 6.39 6.78 -5.95
N LEU A 23 7.17 5.85 -5.40
CA LEU A 23 8.60 6.07 -5.11
C LEU A 23 9.39 6.41 -6.37
N ALA A 24 9.08 5.73 -7.47
CA ALA A 24 9.67 5.98 -8.80
C ALA A 24 9.13 7.26 -9.48
N ARG A 25 8.26 8.03 -8.82
CA ARG A 25 7.63 9.27 -9.34
C ARG A 25 6.77 9.07 -10.59
N HIS A 26 6.22 7.87 -10.77
CA HIS A 26 5.26 7.58 -11.84
C HIS A 26 3.81 7.90 -11.43
N VAL A 27 3.56 8.06 -10.13
CA VAL A 27 2.24 8.26 -9.53
C VAL A 27 2.30 9.47 -8.59
N SER A 28 1.29 10.35 -8.65
CA SER A 28 1.16 11.49 -7.73
C SER A 28 0.52 11.07 -6.41
N ASP A 29 0.62 11.90 -5.38
CA ASP A 29 0.03 11.62 -4.06
C ASP A 29 -1.50 11.43 -4.14
N GLU A 30 -2.20 12.24 -4.96
CA GLU A 30 -3.63 12.10 -5.20
C GLU A 30 -3.99 10.79 -5.93
N GLU A 31 -3.19 10.42 -6.94
CA GLU A 31 -3.40 9.18 -7.68
C GLU A 31 -3.13 7.94 -6.81
N LEU A 32 -2.09 8.00 -5.98
CA LEU A 32 -1.79 6.97 -4.98
C LEU A 32 -2.99 6.79 -4.04
N ARG A 33 -3.48 7.88 -3.45
CA ARG A 33 -4.61 7.85 -2.52
C ARG A 33 -5.85 7.21 -3.16
N ARG A 34 -6.27 7.71 -4.34
CA ARG A 34 -7.47 7.20 -5.03
C ARG A 34 -7.35 5.72 -5.39
N ARG A 35 -6.18 5.27 -5.84
CA ARG A 35 -6.00 3.88 -6.23
C ARG A 35 -5.93 2.94 -5.03
N VAL A 36 -5.32 3.34 -3.92
CA VAL A 36 -5.36 2.56 -2.67
C VAL A 36 -6.80 2.45 -2.16
N GLU A 37 -7.55 3.56 -2.13
CA GLU A 37 -8.98 3.55 -1.74
C GLU A 37 -9.82 2.63 -2.66
N ALA A 38 -9.51 2.56 -3.96
CA ALA A 38 -10.19 1.69 -4.91
C ALA A 38 -9.82 0.20 -4.78
N ILE A 39 -8.57 -0.10 -4.39
CA ILE A 39 -8.14 -1.48 -4.09
C ILE A 39 -8.79 -1.94 -2.78
N GLY A 40 -8.88 -1.05 -1.79
CA GLY A 40 -9.36 -1.37 -0.45
C GLY A 40 -8.32 -2.12 0.38
N THR A 41 -8.56 -2.20 1.69
CA THR A 41 -7.69 -2.89 2.65
C THR A 41 -8.38 -4.07 3.34
N ASP A 42 -9.57 -4.45 2.88
CA ASP A 42 -10.41 -5.50 3.49
C ASP A 42 -9.75 -6.88 3.48
N GLU A 43 -8.86 -7.13 2.51
CA GLU A 43 -8.13 -8.40 2.36
C GLU A 43 -6.77 -8.39 3.07
N LEU A 44 -6.34 -7.25 3.63
CA LEU A 44 -5.08 -7.12 4.36
C LEU A 44 -5.18 -7.62 5.80
N SER A 45 -4.04 -8.01 6.39
CA SER A 45 -3.97 -8.23 7.83
C SER A 45 -4.24 -6.92 8.59
N PRO A 46 -4.70 -6.96 9.86
CA PRO A 46 -4.96 -5.73 10.62
C PRO A 46 -3.74 -4.80 10.71
N ALA A 47 -2.53 -5.35 10.83
CA ALA A 47 -1.30 -4.57 10.87
C ALA A 47 -0.98 -3.93 9.52
N GLN A 48 -1.17 -4.65 8.42
CA GLN A 48 -1.01 -4.12 7.07
C GLN A 48 -2.03 -3.01 6.77
N ALA A 49 -3.29 -3.22 7.14
CA ALA A 49 -4.35 -2.23 6.97
C ALA A 49 -4.08 -0.95 7.79
N GLU A 50 -3.57 -1.10 9.02
CA GLU A 50 -3.14 0.02 9.86
C GLU A 50 -2.01 0.82 9.20
N ALA A 51 -0.94 0.15 8.75
CA ALA A 51 0.19 0.81 8.07
C ALA A 51 -0.25 1.58 6.80
N VAL A 52 -1.14 0.98 5.98
CA VAL A 52 -1.71 1.66 4.82
C VAL A 52 -2.57 2.85 5.24
N GLY A 53 -3.34 2.73 6.31
CA GLY A 53 -4.16 3.82 6.85
C GLY A 53 -3.32 5.01 7.34
N GLU A 54 -2.23 4.75 8.06
CA GLU A 54 -1.28 5.76 8.52
C GLU A 54 -0.64 6.50 7.34
N LEU A 55 -0.18 5.76 6.32
CA LEU A 55 0.35 6.36 5.10
C LEU A 55 -0.67 7.29 4.43
N LEU A 56 -1.94 6.85 4.30
CA LEU A 56 -2.99 7.66 3.67
C LEU A 56 -3.36 8.92 4.46
N ALA A 57 -3.18 8.89 5.79
CA ALA A 57 -3.42 10.03 6.65
C ALA A 57 -2.33 11.11 6.48
N ASP A 58 -1.07 10.70 6.30
CA ASP A 58 0.08 11.61 6.22
C ASP A 58 0.43 12.06 4.79
N LEU A 59 -0.09 11.39 3.76
CA LEU A 59 0.14 11.75 2.35
C LEU A 59 -0.15 13.23 2.05
N GLY A 60 0.77 13.87 1.32
CA GLY A 60 0.66 15.28 0.91
C GLY A 60 1.23 16.31 1.90
N THR A 61 1.76 15.88 3.06
CA THR A 61 2.37 16.77 4.06
C THR A 61 3.84 17.10 3.75
N ASP A 62 4.76 16.17 4.02
CA ASP A 62 6.19 16.26 3.74
C ASP A 62 6.66 15.08 2.87
N ARG A 63 7.36 15.36 1.78
CA ARG A 63 7.77 14.32 0.83
C ARG A 63 8.78 13.34 1.44
N GLY A 64 9.69 13.82 2.29
CA GLY A 64 10.69 12.96 2.93
C GLY A 64 10.06 11.99 3.91
N GLN A 65 9.15 12.47 4.75
CA GLN A 65 8.34 11.67 5.66
C GLN A 65 7.47 10.68 4.89
N ASN A 66 6.78 11.11 3.83
CA ASN A 66 5.97 10.21 3.01
C ASN A 66 6.81 9.09 2.39
N GLU A 67 8.03 9.39 1.90
CA GLU A 67 8.93 8.36 1.38
C GLU A 67 9.44 7.39 2.46
N MET A 68 9.54 7.81 3.72
CA MET A 68 9.85 6.92 4.85
C MET A 68 8.66 6.01 5.14
N LEU A 69 7.46 6.58 5.33
CA LEU A 69 6.22 5.83 5.59
C LEU A 69 5.90 4.83 4.47
N VAL A 70 6.14 5.19 3.21
CA VAL A 70 5.95 4.26 2.08
C VAL A 70 6.90 3.07 2.18
N ARG A 71 8.15 3.26 2.62
CA ARG A 71 9.11 2.15 2.79
C ARG A 71 8.71 1.25 3.97
N GLU A 72 8.30 1.83 5.09
CA GLU A 72 7.79 1.09 6.25
C GLU A 72 6.53 0.28 5.91
N THR A 73 5.61 0.89 5.14
CA THR A 73 4.41 0.21 4.66
C THR A 73 4.76 -0.96 3.73
N LEU A 74 5.74 -0.80 2.83
CA LEU A 74 6.23 -1.88 1.98
C LEU A 74 6.83 -3.04 2.80
N GLU A 75 7.57 -2.73 3.86
CA GLU A 75 8.10 -3.75 4.78
C GLU A 75 6.99 -4.49 5.52
N ALA A 76 5.98 -3.78 6.04
CA ALA A 76 4.83 -4.38 6.70
C ALA A 76 4.05 -5.31 5.76
N LEU A 77 3.84 -4.89 4.51
CA LEU A 77 3.16 -5.71 3.49
C LEU A 77 3.97 -6.97 3.15
N ALA A 78 5.30 -6.88 3.08
CA ALA A 78 6.17 -8.02 2.77
C ALA A 78 6.28 -9.05 3.90
N LEU A 79 6.04 -8.65 5.15
CA LEU A 79 6.19 -9.50 6.34
C LEU A 79 4.94 -10.30 6.71
N GLY A 80 3.76 -9.91 6.21
CA GLY A 80 2.47 -10.62 6.39
C GLY A 80 1.77 -10.36 7.72
#